data_AF-A0A117KTT9-F1
#
_entry.id   AF-A0A117KTT9-F1
#
_cell.length_a   1.000
_cell.length_b   1.000
_cell.length_c   1.000
_cell.angle_alpha   90.00
_cell.angle_beta   90.00
_cell.angle_gamma   90.00
#
_symmetry.space_group_name_H-M   'P 1'
#
loop_
_entity.id
_entity.type
_entity.pdbx_description
1 polymer ?
#
loop_
_entity_poly.entity_id
_entity_poly.type
_entity_poly.pdbx_seq_one_letter_code
_entity_poly.pdbx_strand_id
1 'polypeptide(L)' 'MPRVIEVIYENGMFKPLEKVDLPEGSRFKILIEDFSEIDRIHEHVKKIAGEASKEKILELLDEVWI' A
#
# COMPACT_ATOMS: atom_id res chain seq x y z
N MET A 1 -5.36 -18.01 -1.68
CA MET A 1 -5.43 -16.74 -0.95
C MET A 1 -4.20 -15.92 -1.30
N PRO A 2 -4.34 -14.65 -1.70
CA PRO A 2 -3.18 -13.77 -1.80
C PRO A 2 -2.53 -13.65 -0.41
N ARG A 3 -1.20 -13.74 -0.37
CA ARG A 3 -0.41 -13.55 0.85
C ARG A 3 0.34 -12.24 0.69
N VAL A 4 0.06 -11.28 1.57
CA VAL A 4 0.80 -10.02 1.63
C VAL A 4 2.11 -10.28 2.37
N ILE A 5 3.23 -9.86 1.78
CA ILE A 5 4.56 -9.93 2.40
C ILE A 5 5.00 -8.49 2.59
N GLU A 6 5.10 -8.07 3.85
CA GLU A 6 5.61 -6.74 4.17
C GLU A 6 7.13 -6.72 4.01
N VAL A 7 7.63 -5.71 3.31
CA VAL A 7 9.04 -5.59 2.94
C VAL A 7 9.52 -4.14 3.12
N ILE A 8 10.80 -3.99 3.44
CA ILE A 8 11.53 -2.72 3.31
C ILE A 8 12.38 -2.79 2.04
N TYR A 9 12.34 -1.72 1.23
CA TYR A 9 13.20 -1.58 0.07
C TYR A 9 14.44 -0.75 0.41
N GLU A 10 15.61 -1.39 0.45
CA GLU A 10 16.87 -0.78 0.83
C GLU A 10 17.99 -1.23 -0.10
N ASN A 11 18.79 -0.28 -0.61
CA ASN A 11 19.94 -0.54 -1.48
C ASN A 11 19.62 -1.45 -2.68
N GLY A 12 18.43 -1.30 -3.28
CA GLY A 12 18.02 -2.09 -4.43
C GLY A 12 17.47 -3.48 -4.11
N MET A 13 17.24 -3.82 -2.84
CA MET A 13 16.70 -5.12 -2.42
C MET A 13 15.44 -5.00 -1.58
N PHE A 14 14.46 -5.88 -1.84
CA PHE A 14 13.29 -6.08 -0.99
C PHE A 14 13.65 -7.01 0.17
N LYS A 15 13.61 -6.50 1.40
CA LYS A 15 13.89 -7.25 2.63
C LYS A 15 12.59 -7.49 3.39
N PRO A 16 12.15 -8.74 3.57
CA PRO A 16 10.93 -9.00 4.30
C PRO A 16 11.07 -8.67 5.79
N LEU A 17 10.00 -8.12 6.38
CA LEU A 17 9.95 -7.83 7.82
C LEU A 17 9.89 -9.10 8.67
N GLU A 18 9.35 -10.18 8.11
CA GLU A 18 9.22 -11.48 8.75
C GLU A 18 9.79 -12.60 7.86
N LYS A 19 10.09 -13.77 8.45
CA LYS A 19 10.56 -14.92 7.68
C LYS A 19 9.48 -15.39 6.71
N VAL A 20 9.83 -15.44 5.43
CA VAL A 20 8.96 -15.97 4.38
C VAL A 20 9.42 -17.36 3.97
N ASP A 21 8.51 -18.33 4.03
CA ASP A 21 8.74 -19.69 3.57
C ASP A 21 8.23 -19.83 2.13
N LEU A 22 9.15 -19.71 1.16
CA LEU A 22 8.87 -19.81 -0.28
C LEU A 22 9.87 -20.78 -0.94
N PRO A 23 9.45 -21.55 -1.96
CA PRO A 23 10.35 -22.46 -2.65
C PRO A 23 11.46 -21.70 -3.38
N GLU A 24 12.71 -22.16 -3.22
CA GLU A 24 13.88 -21.58 -3.89
C GLU A 24 13.72 -21.62 -5.42
N GLY A 25 14.16 -20.55 -6.09
CA GLY A 25 14.04 -20.41 -7.55
C GLY A 25 12.65 -20.00 -8.07
N SER A 26 11.67 -19.82 -7.17
CA SER A 26 10.33 -19.34 -7.55
C SER A 26 10.38 -17.90 -8.10
N ARG A 27 9.57 -17.63 -9.14
CA ARG A 27 9.38 -16.28 -9.69
C ARG A 27 8.08 -15.69 -9.17
N PHE A 28 8.15 -14.48 -8.62
CA PHE A 28 7.00 -13.73 -8.13
C PHE A 28 6.86 -12.41 -8.89
N LYS A 29 5.63 -11.89 -8.96
CA LYS A 29 5.37 -10.52 -9.39
C LYS A 29 5.18 -9.65 -8.15
N ILE A 30 5.77 -8.47 -8.15
CA ILE A 30 5.54 -7.46 -7.13
C ILE A 30 4.52 -6.48 -7.70
N LEU A 31 3.46 -6.22 -6.93
CA LEU A 31 2.56 -5.11 -7.17
C LEU A 31 3.02 -3.96 -6.28
N ILE A 32 3.29 -2.81 -6.89
CA ILE A 32 3.60 -1.57 -6.16
C ILE A 32 2.37 -0.70 -6.29
N GLU A 33 1.66 -0.51 -5.18
CA GLU A 33 0.53 0.40 -5.10
C GLU A 33 1.05 1.77 -4.65
N ASP A 34 0.85 2.79 -5.49
CA ASP A 34 1.22 4.17 -5.17
C ASP A 34 0.07 4.82 -4.39
N PHE A 35 0.20 4.86 -3.07
CA PHE A 35 -0.77 5.53 -2.19
C PHE A 35 -0.51 7.02 -2.03
N SER A 36 0.42 7.62 -2.78
CA SER A 36 0.67 9.07 -2.70
C SER A 36 -0.56 9.90 -3.08
N GLU A 37 -1.49 9.33 -3.85
CA GLU A 37 -2.79 9.93 -4.14
C GLU A 37 -3.64 10.06 -2.87
N ILE A 38 -3.61 9.08 -1.97
CA ILE A 38 -4.35 9.13 -0.69
C ILE A 38 -3.78 10.23 0.21
N ASP A 39 -2.45 10.37 0.26
CA ASP A 39 -1.81 11.45 1.00
C ASP A 39 -2.22 12.82 0.45
N ARG A 40 -2.24 12.98 -0.89
CA ARG A 40 -2.70 14.21 -1.54
C ARG A 40 -4.17 14.50 -1.27
N ILE A 41 -5.03 13.48 -1.31
CA ILE A 41 -6.47 13.61 -1.06
C ILE A 41 -6.70 13.98 0.41
N HIS A 42 -6.03 13.31 1.34
CA HIS A 42 -6.09 13.63 2.76
C HIS A 42 -5.72 15.09 3.03
N GLU A 43 -4.61 15.57 2.46
CA GLU A 43 -4.19 16.97 2.60
C GLU A 43 -5.20 17.97 2.01
N HIS A 44 -5.86 17.63 0.90
CA HIS A 44 -6.92 18.48 0.33
C HIS A 44 -8.19 18.46 1.17
N VAL A 45 -8.64 17.29 1.60
CA VAL A 45 -9.82 17.13 2.47
C VAL A 45 -9.61 17.92 3.76
N LYS A 46 -8.41 17.81 4.37
CA LYS A 46 -8.04 18.57 5.56
C LYS A 46 -8.20 20.09 5.40
N LYS A 47 -7.82 20.63 4.23
CA LYS A 47 -7.95 22.07 3.94
C LYS A 47 -9.39 22.53 3.75
N ILE A 48 -10.26 21.68 3.21
CA ILE A 48 -11.63 22.04 2.82
C ILE A 48 -12.64 21.74 3.93
N ALA A 49 -12.53 20.54 4.53
CA ALA A 49 -13.54 19.96 5.42
C ALA A 49 -13.01 19.61 6.81
N GLY A 50 -11.70 19.80 7.06
CA GLY A 50 -11.04 19.41 8.32
C GLY A 50 -10.53 17.97 8.31
N GLU A 51 -10.05 17.50 9.46
CA GLU A 51 -9.40 16.19 9.60
C GLU A 51 -10.30 15.03 9.13
N ALA A 52 -9.75 14.15 8.29
CA ALA A 52 -10.41 12.92 7.85
C ALA A 52 -9.43 11.74 7.98
N SER A 53 -9.92 10.56 8.37
CA SER A 53 -9.07 9.35 8.43
C SER A 53 -8.67 8.91 7.02
N LYS A 54 -7.40 8.51 6.84
CA LYS A 54 -6.89 7.99 5.57
C LYS A 54 -7.55 6.67 5.20
N GLU A 55 -7.83 5.84 6.20
CA GLU A 55 -8.54 4.56 6.05
C GLU A 55 -9.94 4.79 5.49
N LYS A 56 -10.65 5.81 5.97
CA LYS A 56 -11.97 6.18 5.46
C LYS A 56 -11.92 6.72 4.02
N ILE A 57 -10.86 7.47 3.68
CA ILE A 57 -10.63 7.95 2.31
C ILE A 57 -10.37 6.76 1.38
N LEU A 58 -9.56 5.80 1.81
CA LEU A 58 -9.28 4.59 1.06
C LEU A 58 -10.55 3.76 0.83
N GLU A 59 -11.36 3.51 1.86
CA GLU A 59 -12.65 2.83 1.74
C GLU A 59 -13.54 3.48 0.66
N LEU A 60 -13.64 4.82 0.67
CA LEU A 60 -14.44 5.56 -0.33
C LEU A 60 -13.86 5.45 -1.75
N LEU A 61 -12.53 5.47 -1.90
CA LEU A 61 -11.90 5.34 -3.21
C LEU A 61 -12.10 3.94 -3.79
N ASP A 62 -11.99 2.91 -2.95
CA ASP A 62 -12.27 1.52 -3.33
C ASP A 62 -13.74 1.33 -3.76
N GLU A 63 -14.69 2.03 -3.11
CA GLU A 63 -16.11 2.03 -3.49
C GLU A 63 -16.39 2.74 -4.83
N VAL A 64 -15.59 3.76 -5.19
CA VAL A 64 -15.82 4.62 -6.38
C VAL A 64 -15.10 4.09 -7.63
N TRP A 65 -14.05 3.29 -7.47
CA TRP A 65 -13.24 2.74 -8.57
C TRP A 65 -13.59 1.28 -8.97
N ILE A 66 -14.78 0.79 -8.60
CA ILE A 66 -15.36 -0.49 -9.05
C ILE A 66 -16.62 -0.27 -9.89
#